data_AF-A0AA47GBB5-F1
#
_entry.id   AF-A0AA47GBB5-F1
#
_cell.length_a   1.000
_cell.length_b   1.000
_cell.length_c   1.000
_cell.angle_alpha   90.00
_cell.angle_beta   90.00
_cell.angle_gamma   90.00
#
_symmetry.space_group_name_H-M   'P 1'
#
loop_
_entity.id
_entity.type
_entity.pdbx_description
1 polymer ?
#
loop_
_entity_poly.entity_id
_entity_poly.type
_entity_poly.pdbx_seq_one_letter_code
_entity_poly.pdbx_strand_id
1 'polypeptide(L)'
;MKIVGIVGSTAEKSYNRLLLQYIQREFTDLFDLEILEIDQIPLFNQDNPELATEGPVHTLNRKIRQADGVIIATAEHNHTTPGPLKSALEWLSFTIHPLKNKPVKIIGASYLDQGTSRSQLHLRQILEAPGIDALVMPGQEFLLGNCKEAINANGDLVEPSTVSFLKGSLEKFMKYVESVQPLKDNPVFPEEDLTATKHCDTTIEDVDMTAPDWVEQAAEKVGAVEGDTYVKLDRGLLTVNQLNWFLKTIPLELTYADENNQYIYYNRVKPGQDMFASRYEKDVGSPLGAVHPPRAVKNVSWVISQLRSGNMEGVHVHVPIHKDNYVVHNYVAMHDEEGKYRGINEHVLDLQPVIEWYLEQTGQKLVKIEEDTTDASTSASMNGAWSHDDKNAVEADAKSGASDAEVADTTTAAIATDEDSSASQS
;
A
#
# COMPACT_ATOMS: atom_id res chain seq x y z
N MET A 1 -12.89 9.37 -4.02
CA MET A 1 -11.61 10.04 -4.33
C MET A 1 -10.90 10.40 -3.04
N LYS A 2 -9.63 10.00 -2.90
CA LYS A 2 -8.77 10.27 -1.74
C LYS A 2 -7.84 11.44 -2.02
N ILE A 3 -7.88 12.49 -1.21
CA ILE A 3 -6.99 13.65 -1.32
C ILE A 3 -6.14 13.72 -0.06
N VAL A 4 -4.87 14.12 -0.20
CA VAL A 4 -4.03 14.45 0.95
C VAL A 4 -3.80 15.96 1.05
N GLY A 5 -3.93 16.50 2.26
CA GLY A 5 -3.70 17.91 2.58
C GLY A 5 -2.37 18.08 3.29
N ILE A 6 -1.36 18.69 2.66
CA ILE A 6 -0.06 18.95 3.29
C ILE A 6 -0.09 20.32 3.98
N VAL A 7 0.17 20.31 5.29
CA VAL A 7 0.35 21.55 6.07
C VAL A 7 1.73 22.12 5.77
N GLY A 8 1.80 23.25 5.06
CA GLY A 8 3.04 23.94 4.70
C GLY A 8 3.69 24.72 5.84
N SER A 9 3.59 24.25 7.09
CA SER A 9 4.11 24.93 8.28
C SER A 9 4.44 23.93 9.38
N THR A 10 5.53 24.17 10.11
CA THR A 10 5.91 23.38 11.30
C THR A 10 5.51 24.05 12.61
N ALA A 11 4.78 25.16 12.55
CA ALA A 11 4.33 25.85 13.76
C ALA A 11 3.26 25.04 14.49
N GLU A 12 3.32 24.99 15.82
CA GLU A 12 2.28 24.36 16.66
C GLU A 12 0.89 24.91 16.34
N LYS A 13 0.80 26.24 16.15
CA LYS A 13 -0.42 26.93 15.69
C LYS A 13 -0.24 27.42 14.27
N SER A 14 -0.91 26.75 13.33
CA SER A 14 -0.88 27.08 11.90
C SER A 14 -2.29 27.37 11.39
N TYR A 15 -2.52 28.56 10.82
CA TYR A 15 -3.78 28.87 10.14
C TYR A 15 -3.98 28.04 8.87
N ASN A 16 -2.89 27.54 8.27
CA ASN A 16 -2.97 26.62 7.14
C ASN A 16 -3.43 25.23 7.56
N ARG A 17 -3.06 24.79 8.78
CA ARG A 17 -3.61 23.57 9.41
C ARG A 17 -5.09 23.75 9.71
N LEU A 18 -5.48 24.86 10.33
CA LEU A 18 -6.89 25.17 10.61
C LEU A 18 -7.71 25.22 9.32
N LEU A 19 -7.18 25.80 8.24
CA LEU A 19 -7.83 25.82 6.94
C LEU A 19 -8.04 24.41 6.37
N LEU A 20 -7.04 23.52 6.45
CA LEU A 20 -7.20 22.13 6.02
C LEU A 20 -8.19 21.36 6.90
N GLN A 21 -8.16 21.57 8.22
CA GLN A 21 -9.12 20.95 9.16
C GLN A 21 -10.55 21.41 8.90
N TYR A 22 -10.74 22.69 8.56
CA TYR A 22 -12.02 23.21 8.10
C TYR A 22 -12.49 22.47 6.84
N ILE A 23 -11.62 22.35 5.83
CA ILE A 23 -11.94 21.64 4.58
C ILE A 23 -12.32 20.18 4.85
N GLN A 24 -11.54 19.49 5.70
CA GLN A 24 -11.78 18.09 6.07
C GLN A 24 -13.15 17.88 6.73
N ARG A 25 -13.58 18.81 7.59
CA ARG A 25 -14.86 18.72 8.29
C ARG A 25 -16.05 19.10 7.41
N GLU A 26 -15.94 20.16 6.64
CA GLU A 26 -17.09 20.78 5.97
C GLU A 26 -17.38 20.22 4.57
N PHE A 27 -16.40 19.59 3.92
CA PHE A 27 -16.51 19.14 2.52
C PHE A 27 -16.38 17.62 2.36
N THR A 28 -16.87 16.84 3.32
CA THR A 28 -16.86 15.36 3.29
C THR A 28 -17.70 14.78 2.14
N ASP A 29 -18.62 15.57 1.59
CA ASP A 29 -19.42 15.23 0.40
C ASP A 29 -18.61 15.30 -0.90
N LEU A 30 -17.50 16.06 -0.92
CA LEU A 30 -16.67 16.22 -2.11
C LEU A 30 -15.57 15.16 -2.22
N PHE A 31 -14.84 14.90 -1.13
CA PHE A 31 -13.72 13.95 -1.10
C PHE A 31 -13.35 13.54 0.32
N ASP A 32 -12.61 12.44 0.43
CA ASP A 32 -11.94 12.07 1.67
C ASP A 32 -10.60 12.81 1.77
N LEU A 33 -10.39 13.55 2.86
CA LEU A 33 -9.18 14.35 3.08
C LEU A 33 -8.37 13.80 4.26
N GLU A 34 -7.15 13.36 3.99
CA GLU A 34 -6.17 13.02 5.01
C GLU A 34 -5.16 14.17 5.16
N ILE A 35 -5.06 14.74 6.36
CA ILE A 35 -4.14 15.86 6.63
C ILE A 35 -2.78 15.30 7.05
N LEU A 36 -1.73 15.75 6.36
CA LEU A 36 -0.35 15.35 6.58
C LEU A 36 0.47 16.53 7.11
N GLU A 37 1.12 16.31 8.24
CA GLU A 37 2.04 17.27 8.86
C GLU A 37 3.46 17.10 8.31
N ILE A 38 4.24 18.18 8.35
CA ILE A 38 5.66 18.18 7.94
C ILE A 38 6.60 18.51 9.11
N ASP A 39 6.10 18.58 10.34
CA ASP A 39 6.85 18.97 11.53
C ASP A 39 7.83 17.89 12.03
N GLN A 40 7.56 16.62 11.71
CA GLN A 40 8.45 15.49 11.98
C GLN A 40 9.39 15.16 10.81
N ILE A 41 9.34 15.92 9.71
CA ILE A 41 10.21 15.68 8.56
C ILE A 41 11.59 16.29 8.84
N PRO A 42 12.68 15.49 8.82
CA PRO A 42 14.02 16.02 9.03
C PRO A 42 14.38 16.99 7.92
N LEU A 43 15.26 17.96 8.24
CA LEU A 43 15.83 18.82 7.20
C LEU A 43 16.53 17.93 6.14
N PHE A 44 16.32 18.27 4.88
CA PHE A 44 16.88 17.50 3.76
C PHE A 44 18.40 17.40 3.87
N ASN A 45 18.90 16.17 3.80
CA ASN A 45 20.31 15.85 3.74
C ASN A 45 20.53 14.62 2.85
N GLN A 46 21.16 14.83 1.70
CA GLN A 46 21.45 13.78 0.71
C GLN A 46 22.34 12.65 1.23
N ASP A 47 23.06 12.85 2.34
CA ASP A 47 23.97 11.85 2.93
C ASP A 47 23.22 10.70 3.63
N ASN A 48 21.89 10.82 3.83
CA ASN A 48 21.05 9.83 4.51
C ASN A 48 19.85 9.41 3.61
N PRO A 49 20.10 8.83 2.42
CA PRO A 49 19.05 8.51 1.45
C PRO A 49 18.01 7.50 1.96
N GLU A 50 18.37 6.66 2.94
CA GLU A 50 17.50 5.67 3.58
C GLU A 50 16.31 6.31 4.32
N LEU A 51 16.44 7.56 4.78
CA LEU A 51 15.34 8.29 5.40
C LEU A 51 14.19 8.56 4.43
N ALA A 52 14.38 8.46 3.12
CA ALA A 52 13.28 8.54 2.15
C ALA A 52 12.44 7.26 2.09
N THR A 53 13.00 6.13 2.52
CA THR A 53 12.39 4.80 2.47
C THR A 53 12.00 4.26 3.84
N GLU A 54 12.33 4.99 4.91
CA GLU A 54 11.96 4.67 6.29
C GLU A 54 11.42 5.94 7.01
N GLY A 55 10.73 5.77 8.15
CA GLY A 55 10.37 6.90 8.99
C GLY A 55 9.29 7.86 8.43
N PRO A 56 9.28 9.13 8.91
CA PRO A 56 8.26 10.12 8.57
C PRO A 56 8.19 10.48 7.07
N VAL A 57 9.32 10.52 6.36
CA VAL A 57 9.34 10.84 4.92
C VAL A 57 8.73 9.70 4.11
N HIS A 58 9.04 8.44 4.46
CA HIS A 58 8.42 7.29 3.81
C HIS A 58 6.92 7.27 4.02
N THR A 59 6.46 7.56 5.25
CA THR A 59 5.03 7.68 5.56
C THR A 59 4.38 8.77 4.69
N LEU A 60 5.00 9.94 4.57
CA LEU A 60 4.52 11.02 3.70
C LEU A 60 4.46 10.59 2.22
N ASN A 61 5.52 9.95 1.71
CA ASN A 61 5.59 9.41 0.35
C ASN A 61 4.46 8.41 0.06
N ARG A 62 4.24 7.44 0.95
CA ARG A 62 3.20 6.41 0.83
C ARG A 62 1.82 7.06 0.71
N LYS A 63 1.49 7.97 1.64
CA LYS A 63 0.20 8.66 1.66
C LYS A 63 -0.03 9.50 0.40
N ILE A 64 0.99 10.19 -0.11
CA ILE A 64 0.89 10.95 -1.37
C ILE A 64 0.71 10.03 -2.58
N ARG A 65 1.44 8.90 -2.66
CA ARG A 65 1.30 7.94 -3.77
C ARG A 65 -0.11 7.41 -3.90
N GLN A 66 -0.70 7.02 -2.77
CA GLN A 66 -2.04 6.47 -2.67
C GLN A 66 -3.16 7.49 -2.90
N ALA A 67 -2.85 8.79 -2.81
CA ALA A 67 -3.84 9.85 -3.04
C ALA A 67 -4.13 10.05 -4.53
N ASP A 68 -5.36 10.40 -4.86
CA ASP A 68 -5.74 10.80 -6.20
C ASP A 68 -5.16 12.17 -6.58
N GLY A 69 -5.05 13.07 -5.60
CA GLY A 69 -4.47 14.41 -5.70
C GLY A 69 -4.00 14.97 -4.35
N VAL A 70 -3.33 16.11 -4.40
CA VAL A 70 -2.72 16.76 -3.22
C VAL A 70 -3.20 18.20 -3.11
N ILE A 71 -3.54 18.65 -1.91
CA ILE A 71 -3.73 20.06 -1.57
C ILE A 71 -2.56 20.50 -0.68
N ILE A 72 -1.81 21.52 -1.07
CA ILE A 72 -0.74 22.09 -0.24
C ILE A 72 -1.21 23.43 0.32
N ALA A 73 -1.36 23.52 1.64
CA ALA A 73 -1.73 24.75 2.33
C ALA A 73 -0.46 25.46 2.83
N THR A 74 0.03 26.45 2.07
CA THR A 74 1.30 27.13 2.36
C THR A 74 1.09 28.45 3.10
N ALA A 75 1.96 28.74 4.07
CA ALA A 75 2.14 30.10 4.59
C ALA A 75 3.03 30.94 3.63
N GLU A 76 3.18 32.23 3.88
CA GLU A 76 4.19 33.06 3.20
C GLU A 76 5.22 33.59 4.20
N HIS A 77 6.49 33.23 4.03
CA HIS A 77 7.60 33.69 4.85
C HIS A 77 8.51 34.57 4.00
N ASN A 78 8.63 35.87 4.33
CA ASN A 78 9.52 36.80 3.61
C ASN A 78 9.38 36.75 2.07
N HIS A 79 8.14 36.74 1.58
CA HIS A 79 7.81 36.66 0.15
C HIS A 79 8.21 35.36 -0.56
N THR A 80 8.31 34.26 0.19
CA THR A 80 8.63 32.94 -0.37
C THR A 80 7.89 31.82 0.37
N THR A 81 7.88 30.64 -0.27
CA THR A 81 7.55 29.35 0.32
C THR A 81 8.35 29.10 1.62
N PRO A 82 7.72 28.57 2.68
CA PRO A 82 8.40 28.23 3.93
C PRO A 82 9.56 27.25 3.72
N GLY A 83 10.69 27.51 4.39
CA GLY A 83 11.87 26.65 4.35
C GLY A 83 11.60 25.17 4.65
N PRO A 84 10.85 24.83 5.72
CA PRO A 84 10.49 23.44 6.01
C PRO A 84 9.68 22.76 4.90
N LEU A 85 8.74 23.49 4.28
CA LEU A 85 7.98 22.95 3.14
C LEU A 85 8.89 22.69 1.95
N LYS A 86 9.82 23.61 1.62
CA LYS A 86 10.80 23.36 0.56
C LYS A 86 11.67 22.15 0.86
N SER A 87 12.14 22.01 2.10
CA SER A 87 12.93 20.86 2.54
C SER A 87 12.18 19.54 2.42
N ALA A 88 10.90 19.49 2.82
CA ALA A 88 10.07 18.30 2.64
C ALA A 88 9.92 17.95 1.14
N LEU A 89 9.78 18.94 0.27
CA LEU A 89 9.73 18.71 -1.18
C LEU A 89 11.05 18.21 -1.77
N GLU A 90 12.22 18.58 -1.21
CA GLU A 90 13.51 18.01 -1.64
C GLU A 90 13.53 16.49 -1.40
N TRP A 91 13.11 16.03 -0.21
CA TRP A 91 12.99 14.61 0.08
C TRP A 91 12.08 13.88 -0.92
N LEU A 92 10.93 14.48 -1.26
CA LEU A 92 9.95 13.95 -2.20
C LEU A 92 10.35 14.11 -3.69
N SER A 93 11.61 14.45 -3.96
CA SER A 93 12.15 14.62 -5.32
C SER A 93 13.56 14.07 -5.52
N PHE A 94 14.16 13.49 -4.48
CA PHE A 94 15.55 13.02 -4.52
C PHE A 94 15.67 11.55 -4.97
N THR A 95 15.32 10.61 -4.09
CA THR A 95 15.33 9.15 -4.38
C THR A 95 13.93 8.60 -4.64
N ILE A 96 12.90 9.39 -4.32
CA ILE A 96 11.49 9.08 -4.48
C ILE A 96 10.78 10.25 -5.16
N HIS A 97 9.73 9.97 -5.94
CA HIS A 97 9.00 10.98 -6.71
C HIS A 97 7.47 10.83 -6.62
N PRO A 98 6.88 10.88 -5.40
CA PRO A 98 5.44 10.66 -5.22
C PRO A 98 4.55 11.74 -5.85
N LEU A 99 5.12 12.91 -6.16
CA LEU A 99 4.42 14.04 -6.77
C LEU A 99 4.49 14.06 -8.30
N LYS A 100 5.28 13.17 -8.92
CA LYS A 100 5.37 13.08 -10.39
C LYS A 100 4.00 12.76 -10.98
N ASN A 101 3.57 13.56 -11.95
CA ASN A 101 2.25 13.50 -12.57
C ASN A 101 1.07 13.55 -11.57
N LYS A 102 1.31 13.99 -10.32
CA LYS A 102 0.28 14.10 -9.29
C LYS A 102 -0.47 15.41 -9.46
N PRO A 103 -1.82 15.42 -9.49
CA PRO A 103 -2.58 16.66 -9.47
C PRO A 103 -2.38 17.39 -8.15
N VAL A 104 -1.97 18.65 -8.19
CA VAL A 104 -1.72 19.47 -6.99
C VAL A 104 -2.51 20.76 -7.04
N LYS A 105 -3.20 21.09 -5.95
CA LYS A 105 -3.77 22.42 -5.69
C LYS A 105 -2.99 23.11 -4.59
N ILE A 106 -2.65 24.37 -4.81
CA ILE A 106 -2.08 25.23 -3.78
C ILE A 106 -3.20 26.10 -3.19
N ILE A 107 -3.25 26.17 -1.86
CA ILE A 107 -4.06 27.13 -1.10
C ILE A 107 -3.17 27.77 -0.03
N GLY A 108 -3.65 28.82 0.62
CA GLY A 108 -2.94 29.30 1.80
C GLY A 108 -3.62 30.43 2.55
N ALA A 109 -3.19 30.58 3.79
CA ALA A 109 -3.63 31.60 4.72
C ALA A 109 -2.44 32.43 5.22
N SER A 110 -2.62 33.75 5.30
CA SER A 110 -1.62 34.72 5.76
C SER A 110 -2.24 35.78 6.66
N TYR A 111 -1.40 36.46 7.44
CA TYR A 111 -1.84 37.50 8.37
C TYR A 111 -2.29 38.79 7.69
N LEU A 112 -1.85 39.04 6.46
CA LEU A 112 -2.13 40.29 5.75
C LEU A 112 -3.03 40.03 4.54
N ASP A 113 -3.59 41.12 4.01
CA ASP A 113 -4.56 41.16 2.93
C ASP A 113 -4.11 40.49 1.61
N GLN A 114 -2.81 40.52 1.31
CA GLN A 114 -2.25 39.87 0.10
C GLN A 114 -2.33 38.33 0.11
N GLY A 115 -2.76 37.73 1.23
CA GLY A 115 -2.78 36.28 1.39
C GLY A 115 -1.38 35.69 1.22
N THR A 116 -1.27 34.59 0.48
CA THR A 116 -0.02 33.87 0.25
C THR A 116 0.45 33.97 -1.21
N SER A 117 0.05 35.03 -1.92
CA SER A 117 0.24 35.18 -3.36
C SER A 117 1.67 34.91 -3.84
N ARG A 118 2.70 35.45 -3.17
CA ARG A 118 4.09 35.27 -3.62
C ARG A 118 4.61 33.88 -3.27
N SER A 119 4.22 33.36 -2.11
CA SER A 119 4.53 31.97 -1.77
C SER A 119 3.89 30.97 -2.73
N GLN A 120 2.64 31.16 -3.15
CA GLN A 120 1.99 30.23 -4.09
C GLN A 120 2.65 30.27 -5.47
N LEU A 121 3.05 31.46 -5.95
CA LEU A 121 3.79 31.60 -7.20
C LEU A 121 5.15 30.89 -7.14
N HIS A 122 5.92 31.10 -6.07
CA HIS A 122 7.21 30.42 -5.93
C HIS A 122 7.06 28.91 -5.74
N LEU A 123 6.09 28.47 -4.92
CA LEU A 123 5.79 27.05 -4.72
C LEU A 123 5.37 26.38 -6.03
N ARG A 124 4.58 27.04 -6.87
CA ARG A 124 4.21 26.53 -8.21
C ARG A 124 5.47 26.26 -9.05
N GLN A 125 6.40 27.21 -9.12
CA GLN A 125 7.65 27.03 -9.85
C GLN A 125 8.47 25.84 -9.33
N ILE A 126 8.48 25.63 -8.00
CA ILE A 126 9.16 24.48 -7.38
C ILE A 126 8.48 23.17 -7.80
N LEU A 127 7.15 23.09 -7.69
CA LEU A 127 6.37 21.89 -7.99
C LEU A 127 6.43 21.49 -9.47
N GLU A 128 6.56 22.46 -10.38
CA GLU A 128 6.71 22.25 -11.82
C GLU A 128 8.15 21.89 -12.24
N ALA A 129 9.11 21.89 -11.32
CA ALA A 129 10.49 21.51 -11.63
C ALA A 129 10.59 20.02 -12.01
N PRO A 130 11.47 19.62 -12.95
CA PRO A 130 11.53 18.25 -13.46
C PRO A 130 11.75 17.14 -12.41
N GLY A 131 12.34 17.46 -11.25
CA GLY A 131 12.52 16.50 -10.16
C GLY A 131 11.24 16.20 -9.37
N ILE A 132 10.28 17.12 -9.37
CA ILE A 132 8.96 16.97 -8.73
C ILE A 132 7.90 16.62 -9.77
N ASP A 133 7.85 17.38 -10.88
CA ASP A 133 7.01 17.14 -12.05
C ASP A 133 5.53 16.97 -11.72
N ALA A 134 5.02 17.84 -10.83
CA ALA A 134 3.63 17.82 -10.40
C ALA A 134 2.70 18.53 -11.40
N LEU A 135 1.47 18.04 -11.54
CA LEU A 135 0.43 18.67 -12.34
C LEU A 135 -0.28 19.73 -11.49
N VAL A 136 0.30 20.92 -11.39
CA VAL A 136 -0.24 22.00 -10.56
C VAL A 136 -1.43 22.67 -11.24
N MET A 137 -2.60 22.65 -10.59
CA MET A 137 -3.84 23.23 -11.12
C MET A 137 -3.65 24.73 -11.49
N PRO A 138 -3.89 25.13 -12.75
CA PRO A 138 -3.69 26.52 -13.18
C PRO A 138 -4.88 27.43 -12.82
N GLY A 139 -4.61 28.71 -12.56
CA GLY A 139 -5.60 29.79 -12.58
C GLY A 139 -6.71 29.75 -11.52
N GLN A 140 -6.59 28.94 -10.46
CA GLN A 140 -7.57 28.83 -9.37
C GLN A 140 -6.90 28.87 -7.99
N GLU A 141 -6.38 30.05 -7.65
CA GLU A 141 -5.74 30.33 -6.37
C GLU A 141 -6.78 30.52 -5.25
N PHE A 142 -6.45 30.07 -4.05
CA PHE A 142 -7.19 30.42 -2.84
C PHE A 142 -6.22 31.13 -1.88
N LEU A 143 -6.37 32.45 -1.78
CA LEU A 143 -5.49 33.36 -1.05
C LEU A 143 -6.24 33.95 0.14
N LEU A 144 -6.22 33.27 1.28
CA LEU A 144 -6.89 33.77 2.48
C LEU A 144 -6.01 34.80 3.19
N GLY A 145 -6.35 36.08 3.01
CA GLY A 145 -5.74 37.18 3.77
C GLY A 145 -6.38 37.37 5.14
N ASN A 146 -5.73 38.13 6.02
CA ASN A 146 -6.22 38.49 7.37
C ASN A 146 -6.77 37.27 8.15
N CYS A 147 -6.00 36.17 8.17
CA CYS A 147 -6.50 34.88 8.63
C CYS A 147 -6.88 34.83 10.12
N LYS A 148 -6.42 35.79 10.93
CA LYS A 148 -6.79 35.91 12.35
C LYS A 148 -8.24 36.31 12.54
N GLU A 149 -8.76 37.12 11.62
CA GLU A 149 -10.14 37.58 11.59
C GLU A 149 -11.01 36.65 10.74
N ALA A 150 -10.44 36.08 9.68
CA ALA A 150 -11.17 35.22 8.75
C ALA A 150 -11.49 33.83 9.32
N ILE A 151 -10.69 33.33 10.28
CA ILE A 151 -10.90 32.05 10.95
C ILE A 151 -11.23 32.29 12.43
N ASN A 152 -12.39 31.81 12.88
CA ASN A 152 -12.84 31.99 14.26
C ASN A 152 -12.16 31.00 15.24
N ALA A 153 -12.50 31.09 16.52
CA ALA A 153 -11.91 30.23 17.57
C ALA A 153 -12.25 28.73 17.44
N ASN A 154 -13.32 28.38 16.72
CA ASN A 154 -13.71 27.00 16.43
C ASN A 154 -13.01 26.46 15.17
N GLY A 155 -12.22 27.29 14.48
CA GLY A 155 -11.58 26.95 13.21
C GLY A 155 -12.53 27.08 12.00
N ASP A 156 -13.64 27.81 12.12
CA ASP A 156 -14.54 28.06 10.99
C ASP A 156 -14.17 29.34 10.23
N LEU A 157 -14.37 29.32 8.91
CA LEU A 157 -14.35 30.53 8.10
C LEU A 157 -15.58 31.39 8.41
N VAL A 158 -15.35 32.67 8.73
CA VAL A 158 -16.41 33.58 9.20
C VAL A 158 -17.31 34.06 8.06
N GLU A 159 -16.73 34.27 6.87
CA GLU A 159 -17.40 34.95 5.77
C GLU A 159 -18.04 33.94 4.78
N PRO A 160 -19.38 33.92 4.62
CA PRO A 160 -20.06 32.95 3.76
C PRO A 160 -19.63 33.00 2.30
N SER A 161 -19.30 34.19 1.78
CA SER A 161 -18.80 34.33 0.40
C SER A 161 -17.43 33.66 0.20
N THR A 162 -16.55 33.70 1.22
CA THR A 162 -15.28 32.97 1.23
C THR A 162 -15.50 31.46 1.24
N VAL A 163 -16.46 30.97 2.03
CA VAL A 163 -16.84 29.55 2.05
C VAL A 163 -17.33 29.08 0.69
N SER A 164 -18.22 29.86 0.06
CA SER A 164 -18.73 29.55 -1.29
C SER A 164 -17.62 29.55 -2.33
N PHE A 165 -16.68 30.50 -2.25
CA PHE A 165 -15.53 30.55 -3.15
C PHE A 165 -14.58 29.35 -2.97
N LEU A 166 -14.30 28.98 -1.71
CA LEU A 166 -13.50 27.80 -1.38
C LEU A 166 -14.14 26.52 -1.94
N LYS A 167 -15.44 26.31 -1.68
CA LYS A 167 -16.19 25.15 -2.20
C LYS A 167 -16.08 25.05 -3.72
N GLY A 168 -16.40 26.13 -4.45
CA GLY A 168 -16.31 26.13 -5.91
C GLY A 168 -14.88 25.93 -6.43
N SER A 169 -13.86 26.36 -5.69
CA SER A 169 -12.45 26.13 -6.01
C SER A 169 -12.05 24.65 -5.84
N LEU A 170 -12.57 23.99 -4.81
CA LEU A 170 -12.35 22.56 -4.54
C LEU A 170 -13.09 21.67 -5.55
N GLU A 171 -14.35 21.98 -5.87
CA GLU A 171 -15.12 21.25 -6.90
C GLU A 171 -14.41 21.26 -8.27
N LYS A 172 -13.79 22.38 -8.64
CA LYS A 172 -12.98 22.45 -9.86
C LYS A 172 -11.70 21.62 -9.77
N PHE A 173 -11.10 21.52 -8.59
CA PHE A 173 -9.93 20.67 -8.40
C PHE A 173 -10.27 19.19 -8.56
N MET A 174 -11.42 18.75 -8.08
CA MET A 174 -11.91 17.37 -8.30
C MET A 174 -12.02 17.03 -9.79
N LYS A 175 -12.65 17.92 -10.57
CA LYS A 175 -12.73 17.77 -12.03
C LYS A 175 -11.35 17.80 -12.70
N TYR A 176 -10.43 18.61 -12.17
CA TYR A 176 -9.06 18.65 -12.67
C TYR A 176 -8.33 17.32 -12.43
N VAL A 177 -8.43 16.75 -11.22
CA VAL A 177 -7.88 15.43 -10.88
C VAL A 177 -8.35 14.36 -11.87
N GLU A 178 -9.65 14.30 -12.14
CA GLU A 178 -10.24 13.36 -13.10
C GLU A 178 -9.71 13.58 -14.52
N SER A 179 -9.60 14.84 -14.95
CA SER A 179 -9.19 15.18 -16.33
C SER A 179 -7.73 14.82 -16.64
N VAL A 180 -6.86 14.77 -15.63
CA VAL A 180 -5.43 14.50 -15.80
C VAL A 180 -5.02 13.11 -15.30
N GLN A 181 -5.95 12.33 -14.75
CA GLN A 181 -5.70 10.96 -14.32
C GLN A 181 -5.04 10.07 -15.38
N PRO A 182 -5.36 10.18 -16.69
CA PRO A 182 -4.69 9.41 -17.75
C PRO A 182 -3.19 9.71 -17.92
N LEU A 183 -2.69 10.82 -17.35
CA LEU A 183 -1.27 11.18 -17.38
C LEU A 183 -0.46 10.53 -16.25
N LYS A 184 -1.09 9.79 -15.33
CA LYS A 184 -0.38 9.06 -14.29
C LYS A 184 0.40 7.91 -14.93
N ASP A 185 1.71 7.94 -14.79
CA ASP A 185 2.57 6.82 -15.17
C ASP A 185 2.27 5.61 -14.29
N ASN A 186 2.34 4.41 -14.88
CA ASN A 186 2.43 3.20 -14.09
C ASN A 186 3.77 3.21 -13.35
N PRO A 187 3.78 3.12 -12.02
CA PRO A 187 5.03 3.13 -11.27
C PRO A 187 5.86 1.90 -11.65
N VAL A 188 7.12 2.14 -12.01
CA VAL A 188 8.11 1.09 -12.26
C VAL A 188 8.85 0.84 -10.94
N PHE A 189 8.86 -0.41 -10.52
CA PHE A 189 9.55 -0.83 -9.30
C PHE A 189 10.81 -1.62 -9.64
N PRO A 190 11.85 -1.59 -8.78
CA PRO A 190 12.95 -2.53 -8.89
C PRO A 190 12.46 -3.97 -8.78
N GLU A 191 13.22 -4.90 -9.34
CA GLU A 191 12.93 -6.33 -9.23
C GLU A 191 13.01 -6.79 -7.77
N GLU A 192 11.99 -7.52 -7.31
CA GLU A 192 11.96 -8.07 -5.96
C GLU A 192 12.86 -9.30 -5.83
N ASP A 193 13.56 -9.39 -4.70
CA ASP A 193 14.28 -10.60 -4.32
C ASP A 193 13.30 -11.62 -3.72
N LEU A 194 12.87 -12.59 -4.52
CA LEU A 194 12.01 -13.69 -4.06
C LEU A 194 12.79 -14.89 -3.52
N THR A 195 14.12 -14.79 -3.50
CA THR A 195 15.03 -15.82 -2.98
C THR A 195 15.44 -15.57 -1.54
N ALA A 196 14.98 -14.46 -0.94
CA ALA A 196 15.23 -14.10 0.46
C ALA A 196 16.73 -14.04 0.79
N THR A 197 17.54 -13.49 -0.11
CA THR A 197 19.00 -13.44 0.02
C THR A 197 19.50 -12.26 0.84
N LYS A 198 18.63 -11.27 1.11
CA LYS A 198 18.98 -10.11 1.95
C LYS A 198 18.91 -10.50 3.43
N HIS A 199 19.48 -9.64 4.26
CA HIS A 199 19.40 -9.76 5.71
C HIS A 199 18.45 -8.70 6.26
N CYS A 200 17.59 -9.07 7.20
CA CYS A 200 16.73 -8.18 7.96
C CYS A 200 16.90 -8.41 9.47
N ASP A 201 16.32 -7.55 10.30
CA ASP A 201 16.55 -7.58 11.75
C ASP A 201 16.02 -8.86 12.42
N THR A 202 15.15 -9.60 11.72
CA THR A 202 14.56 -10.87 12.16
C THR A 202 15.08 -12.10 11.41
N THR A 203 16.09 -11.94 10.54
CA THR A 203 16.70 -13.07 9.83
C THR A 203 17.34 -14.05 10.80
N ILE A 204 17.01 -15.34 10.67
CA ILE A 204 17.59 -16.42 11.48
C ILE A 204 18.75 -17.04 10.70
N GLU A 205 19.98 -16.70 11.11
CA GLU A 205 21.20 -17.18 10.45
C GLU A 205 21.51 -18.65 10.75
N ASP A 206 22.29 -19.27 9.86
CA ASP A 206 22.76 -20.67 9.95
C ASP A 206 21.67 -21.75 10.00
N VAL A 207 20.47 -21.47 9.49
CA VAL A 207 19.40 -22.46 9.31
C VAL A 207 19.00 -22.48 7.83
N ASP A 208 18.96 -23.66 7.22
CA ASP A 208 18.52 -23.80 5.82
C ASP A 208 17.03 -23.46 5.72
N MET A 209 16.71 -22.36 5.03
CA MET A 209 15.34 -21.87 4.81
C MET A 209 14.42 -22.92 4.18
N THR A 210 14.96 -23.90 3.44
CA THR A 210 14.16 -24.93 2.75
C THR A 210 14.06 -26.25 3.53
N ALA A 211 14.58 -26.30 4.76
CA ALA A 211 14.49 -27.47 5.61
C ALA A 211 13.02 -27.78 5.97
N PRO A 212 12.55 -29.04 5.81
CA PRO A 212 11.18 -29.42 6.17
C PRO A 212 10.82 -29.22 7.65
N ASP A 213 11.82 -29.20 8.52
CA ASP A 213 11.80 -28.96 9.96
C ASP A 213 12.41 -27.60 10.33
N TRP A 214 12.35 -26.62 9.41
CA TRP A 214 12.90 -25.28 9.63
C TRP A 214 12.33 -24.63 10.90
N VAL A 215 11.03 -24.80 11.18
CA VAL A 215 10.38 -24.21 12.36
C VAL A 215 11.06 -24.69 13.65
N GLU A 216 11.33 -25.99 13.74
CA GLU A 216 11.98 -26.60 14.89
C GLU A 216 13.43 -26.13 15.04
N GLN A 217 14.21 -26.13 13.94
CA GLN A 217 15.60 -25.68 13.94
C GLN A 217 15.73 -24.18 14.27
N ALA A 218 14.88 -23.36 13.65
CA ALA A 218 14.83 -21.92 13.88
C ALA A 218 14.41 -21.60 15.33
N ALA A 219 13.41 -22.30 15.86
CA ALA A 219 12.96 -22.15 17.24
C ALA A 219 14.08 -22.46 18.24
N GLU A 220 14.84 -23.55 18.04
CA GLU A 220 16.00 -23.88 18.87
C GLU A 220 17.07 -22.79 18.79
N LYS A 221 17.40 -22.33 17.57
CA LYS A 221 18.44 -21.32 17.32
C LYS A 221 18.18 -20.00 18.05
N VAL A 222 16.92 -19.54 18.08
CA VAL A 222 16.54 -18.26 18.70
C VAL A 222 16.08 -18.40 20.16
N GLY A 223 16.03 -19.63 20.70
CA GLY A 223 15.51 -19.89 22.03
C GLY A 223 14.02 -19.53 22.16
N ALA A 224 13.22 -19.86 21.14
CA ALA A 224 11.80 -19.56 21.11
C ALA A 224 11.06 -20.28 22.26
N VAL A 225 10.03 -19.62 22.80
CA VAL A 225 9.17 -20.17 23.84
C VAL A 225 7.92 -20.81 23.24
N GLU A 226 7.45 -21.88 23.87
CA GLU A 226 6.21 -22.57 23.48
C GLU A 226 5.35 -22.92 24.71
N GLY A 227 4.16 -23.47 24.45
CA GLY A 227 3.26 -23.98 25.47
C GLY A 227 2.67 -22.89 26.38
N ASP A 228 2.83 -23.05 27.69
CA ASP A 228 2.13 -22.23 28.70
C ASP A 228 2.92 -20.98 29.14
N THR A 229 4.02 -20.66 28.45
CA THR A 229 4.80 -19.44 28.70
C THR A 229 4.01 -18.21 28.26
N TYR A 230 3.96 -17.18 29.10
CA TYR A 230 3.26 -15.93 28.80
C TYR A 230 4.07 -15.01 27.88
N VAL A 231 3.40 -14.47 26.88
CA VAL A 231 3.87 -13.42 25.97
C VAL A 231 3.02 -12.17 26.18
N LYS A 232 3.69 -11.02 26.31
CA LYS A 232 3.05 -9.71 26.37
C LYS A 232 2.94 -9.15 24.95
N LEU A 233 1.72 -8.84 24.52
CA LEU A 233 1.41 -8.11 23.30
C LEU A 233 1.16 -6.63 23.62
N ASP A 234 1.02 -5.76 22.60
CA ASP A 234 0.78 -4.32 22.78
C ASP A 234 -0.28 -4.03 23.85
N ARG A 235 -1.43 -4.68 23.72
CA ARG A 235 -2.51 -4.67 24.73
C ARG A 235 -3.06 -6.05 25.08
N GLY A 236 -2.18 -7.01 25.32
CA GLY A 236 -2.57 -8.37 25.71
C GLY A 236 -1.51 -9.09 26.54
N LEU A 237 -1.96 -10.10 27.30
CA LEU A 237 -1.09 -11.04 28.00
C LEU A 237 -1.70 -12.44 27.84
N LEU A 238 -1.04 -13.29 27.05
CA LEU A 238 -1.53 -14.61 26.67
C LEU A 238 -0.40 -15.63 26.79
N THR A 239 -0.72 -16.88 27.08
CA THR A 239 0.25 -17.96 26.84
C THR A 239 0.44 -18.22 25.34
N VAL A 240 1.55 -18.83 24.93
CA VAL A 240 1.75 -19.22 23.52
C VAL A 240 0.63 -20.13 23.03
N ASN A 241 0.17 -21.07 23.87
CA ASN A 241 -1.00 -21.91 23.58
C ASN A 241 -2.28 -21.09 23.34
N GLN A 242 -2.55 -20.10 24.20
CA GLN A 242 -3.72 -19.22 24.02
C GLN A 242 -3.63 -18.40 22.73
N LEU A 243 -2.43 -17.92 22.37
CA LEU A 243 -2.21 -17.21 21.12
C LEU A 243 -2.43 -18.13 19.90
N ASN A 244 -1.96 -19.38 19.97
CA ASN A 244 -2.20 -20.38 18.92
C ASN A 244 -3.70 -20.68 18.74
N TRP A 245 -4.45 -20.86 19.83
CA TRP A 245 -5.91 -21.06 19.74
C TRP A 245 -6.64 -19.82 19.22
N PHE A 246 -6.20 -18.63 19.63
CA PHE A 246 -6.73 -17.37 19.12
C PHE A 246 -6.54 -17.28 17.59
N LEU A 247 -5.31 -17.41 17.10
CA LEU A 247 -5.02 -17.33 15.66
C LEU A 247 -5.73 -18.42 14.85
N LYS A 248 -5.86 -19.63 15.41
CA LYS A 248 -6.55 -20.76 14.77
C LYS A 248 -8.08 -20.57 14.65
N THR A 249 -8.66 -19.69 15.46
CA THR A 249 -10.13 -19.49 15.50
C THR A 249 -10.58 -18.19 14.87
N ILE A 250 -9.66 -17.36 14.38
CA ILE A 250 -9.99 -16.23 13.52
C ILE A 250 -10.63 -16.78 12.23
N PRO A 251 -11.73 -16.19 11.72
CA PRO A 251 -12.42 -16.66 10.51
C PRO A 251 -11.67 -16.27 9.22
N LEU A 252 -10.35 -16.40 9.22
CA LEU A 252 -9.43 -16.09 8.12
C LEU A 252 -8.33 -17.16 8.08
N GLU A 253 -7.92 -17.55 6.88
CA GLU A 253 -6.62 -18.19 6.68
C GLU A 253 -5.57 -17.08 6.55
N LEU A 254 -4.58 -17.09 7.42
CA LEU A 254 -3.53 -16.11 7.56
C LEU A 254 -2.22 -16.71 7.09
N THR A 255 -1.46 -15.95 6.32
CA THR A 255 -0.07 -16.28 5.95
C THR A 255 0.78 -15.03 6.12
N TYR A 256 1.95 -15.18 6.72
CA TYR A 256 2.91 -14.11 6.91
C TYR A 256 4.22 -14.43 6.21
N ALA A 257 4.65 -13.50 5.36
CA ALA A 257 5.99 -13.46 4.82
C ALA A 257 6.67 -12.16 5.25
N ASP A 258 7.93 -12.25 5.67
CA ASP A 258 8.64 -11.12 6.27
C ASP A 258 9.14 -10.10 5.23
N GLU A 259 9.86 -9.08 5.71
CA GLU A 259 10.45 -8.05 4.86
C GLU A 259 11.54 -8.56 3.92
N ASN A 260 12.06 -9.77 4.13
CA ASN A 260 13.00 -10.44 3.23
C ASN A 260 12.30 -11.41 2.27
N ASN A 261 10.97 -11.40 2.21
CA ASN A 261 10.18 -12.32 1.37
C ASN A 261 10.41 -13.81 1.75
N GLN A 262 10.69 -14.09 3.02
CA GLN A 262 10.70 -15.44 3.59
C GLN A 262 9.31 -15.78 4.13
N TYR A 263 8.78 -16.96 3.85
CA TYR A 263 7.48 -17.41 4.37
C TYR A 263 7.65 -17.95 5.80
N ILE A 264 7.15 -17.21 6.80
CA ILE A 264 7.47 -17.48 8.22
C ILE A 264 6.34 -18.20 8.97
N TYR A 265 5.08 -17.94 8.62
CA TYR A 265 3.97 -18.42 9.42
C TYR A 265 2.66 -18.56 8.64
N TYR A 266 1.85 -19.55 9.01
CA TYR A 266 0.43 -19.60 8.67
C TYR A 266 -0.40 -20.12 9.84
N ASN A 267 -1.66 -19.69 9.95
CA ASN A 267 -2.56 -20.24 10.97
C ASN A 267 -3.16 -21.57 10.46
N ARG A 268 -2.78 -22.69 11.09
CA ARG A 268 -3.24 -24.02 10.69
C ARG A 268 -4.69 -24.29 11.11
N VAL A 269 -5.65 -23.63 10.45
CA VAL A 269 -7.09 -23.72 10.76
C VAL A 269 -7.70 -25.08 10.39
N LYS A 270 -7.16 -25.72 9.35
CA LYS A 270 -7.54 -27.07 8.87
C LYS A 270 -6.32 -27.77 8.23
N PRO A 271 -6.39 -29.06 7.87
CA PRO A 271 -5.32 -29.71 7.13
C PRO A 271 -4.96 -28.93 5.87
N GLY A 272 -3.68 -28.89 5.53
CA GLY A 272 -3.11 -28.00 4.51
C GLY A 272 -3.80 -28.03 3.14
N GLN A 273 -4.16 -29.23 2.69
CA GLN A 273 -4.86 -29.46 1.42
C GLN A 273 -6.31 -28.97 1.40
N ASP A 274 -6.93 -28.78 2.57
CA ASP A 274 -8.32 -28.35 2.72
C ASP A 274 -8.42 -26.82 2.85
N MET A 275 -7.29 -26.13 3.01
CA MET A 275 -7.21 -24.67 3.06
C MET A 275 -7.55 -24.06 1.69
N PHE A 276 -8.23 -22.91 1.70
CA PHE A 276 -8.54 -22.16 0.48
C PHE A 276 -7.27 -21.76 -0.26
N ALA A 277 -6.24 -21.38 0.51
CA ALA A 277 -4.88 -21.30 0.05
C ALA A 277 -4.10 -22.48 0.64
N SER A 278 -3.77 -23.48 -0.19
CA SER A 278 -3.10 -24.69 0.30
C SER A 278 -1.77 -24.36 0.98
N ARG A 279 -1.50 -24.95 2.15
CA ARG A 279 -0.26 -24.74 2.93
C ARG A 279 0.30 -26.05 3.45
N TYR A 280 1.61 -26.23 3.44
CA TYR A 280 2.27 -27.42 4.02
C TYR A 280 3.30 -27.00 5.05
N GLU A 281 3.47 -27.83 6.09
CA GLU A 281 4.43 -27.57 7.19
C GLU A 281 5.85 -27.41 6.66
N LYS A 282 6.25 -28.28 5.72
CA LYS A 282 7.59 -28.29 5.10
C LYS A 282 7.95 -27.00 4.35
N ASP A 283 6.96 -26.19 3.98
CA ASP A 283 7.17 -24.98 3.19
C ASP A 283 7.46 -23.77 4.09
N VAL A 284 7.13 -23.85 5.39
CA VAL A 284 7.43 -22.79 6.34
C VAL A 284 8.94 -22.66 6.50
N GLY A 285 9.43 -21.43 6.40
CA GLY A 285 10.85 -21.10 6.32
C GLY A 285 11.31 -20.78 4.90
N SER A 286 10.64 -21.30 3.87
CA SER A 286 11.14 -21.20 2.50
C SER A 286 11.00 -19.78 1.92
N PRO A 287 11.88 -19.36 1.00
CA PRO A 287 11.68 -18.12 0.25
C PRO A 287 10.38 -18.18 -0.58
N LEU A 288 9.72 -17.04 -0.76
CA LEU A 288 8.48 -16.98 -1.54
C LEU A 288 8.64 -17.52 -2.97
N GLY A 289 9.80 -17.35 -3.59
CA GLY A 289 10.10 -17.90 -4.92
C GLY A 289 10.15 -19.43 -4.97
N ALA A 290 10.43 -20.11 -3.85
CA ALA A 290 10.51 -21.57 -3.78
C ALA A 290 9.12 -22.24 -3.58
N VAL A 291 8.19 -21.51 -2.96
CA VAL A 291 6.83 -22.02 -2.66
C VAL A 291 5.79 -21.61 -3.70
N HIS A 292 6.19 -20.86 -4.74
CA HIS A 292 5.35 -20.46 -5.85
C HIS A 292 5.80 -21.12 -7.16
N PRO A 293 4.86 -21.53 -8.03
CA PRO A 293 5.20 -22.08 -9.33
C PRO A 293 5.84 -21.00 -10.23
N PRO A 294 6.72 -21.35 -11.19
CA PRO A 294 7.41 -20.38 -12.05
C PRO A 294 6.50 -19.38 -12.76
N ARG A 295 5.28 -19.80 -13.10
CA ARG A 295 4.26 -18.95 -13.75
C ARG A 295 3.74 -17.81 -12.87
N ALA A 296 3.78 -17.97 -11.54
CA ALA A 296 3.26 -17.00 -10.58
C ALA A 296 4.31 -15.98 -10.12
N VAL A 297 5.61 -16.28 -10.28
CA VAL A 297 6.74 -15.48 -9.78
C VAL A 297 6.65 -14.01 -10.17
N LYS A 298 6.30 -13.70 -11.43
CA LYS A 298 6.14 -12.31 -11.89
C LYS A 298 5.01 -11.56 -11.16
N ASN A 299 3.88 -12.24 -10.92
CA ASN A 299 2.75 -11.63 -10.22
C ASN A 299 3.05 -11.44 -8.74
N VAL A 300 3.73 -12.41 -8.11
CA VAL A 300 4.18 -12.33 -6.72
C VAL A 300 5.14 -11.14 -6.55
N SER A 301 6.14 -11.04 -7.43
CA SER A 301 7.08 -9.91 -7.46
C SER A 301 6.34 -8.57 -7.58
N TRP A 302 5.39 -8.47 -8.51
CA TRP A 302 4.57 -7.28 -8.68
C TRP A 302 3.78 -6.93 -7.41
N VAL A 303 3.06 -7.87 -6.80
CA VAL A 303 2.28 -7.63 -5.56
C VAL A 303 3.19 -7.10 -4.46
N ILE A 304 4.32 -7.75 -4.22
CA ILE A 304 5.28 -7.33 -3.20
C ILE A 304 5.78 -5.93 -3.50
N SER A 305 6.16 -5.61 -4.74
CA SER A 305 6.61 -4.27 -5.11
C SER A 305 5.56 -3.19 -4.85
N GLN A 306 4.28 -3.46 -5.14
CA GLN A 306 3.20 -2.51 -4.88
C GLN A 306 3.07 -2.20 -3.38
N LEU A 307 3.15 -3.24 -2.55
CA LEU A 307 2.97 -3.16 -1.11
C LEU A 307 4.19 -2.55 -0.42
N ARG A 308 5.40 -3.05 -0.73
CA ARG A 308 6.68 -2.60 -0.18
C ARG A 308 6.98 -1.14 -0.49
N SER A 309 6.67 -0.69 -1.70
CA SER A 309 6.85 0.72 -2.08
C SER A 309 5.80 1.66 -1.49
N GLY A 310 4.76 1.11 -0.86
CA GLY A 310 3.61 1.86 -0.38
C GLY A 310 2.68 2.35 -1.48
N ASN A 311 2.83 1.88 -2.73
CA ASN A 311 1.93 2.27 -3.81
C ASN A 311 0.49 1.80 -3.57
N MET A 312 0.32 0.64 -2.93
CA MET A 312 -0.96 0.09 -2.51
C MET A 312 -0.90 -0.28 -1.02
N GLU A 313 -2.00 -0.09 -0.27
CA GLU A 313 -2.10 -0.58 1.12
C GLU A 313 -2.42 -2.09 1.16
N GLY A 314 -3.16 -2.56 0.15
CA GLY A 314 -3.48 -3.95 -0.03
C GLY A 314 -3.79 -4.30 -1.48
N VAL A 315 -3.66 -5.58 -1.81
CA VAL A 315 -4.07 -6.15 -3.10
C VAL A 315 -5.13 -7.21 -2.86
N HIS A 316 -6.27 -7.09 -3.52
CA HIS A 316 -7.40 -8.02 -3.41
C HIS A 316 -7.51 -8.86 -4.68
N VAL A 317 -7.47 -10.18 -4.54
CA VAL A 317 -7.53 -11.12 -5.67
C VAL A 317 -8.64 -12.12 -5.41
N HIS A 318 -9.68 -12.10 -6.25
CA HIS A 318 -10.69 -13.16 -6.27
C HIS A 318 -10.11 -14.41 -6.94
N VAL A 319 -10.26 -15.56 -6.30
CA VAL A 319 -9.73 -16.85 -6.78
C VAL A 319 -10.90 -17.76 -7.19
N PRO A 320 -11.25 -17.81 -8.49
CA PRO A 320 -12.45 -18.49 -8.98
C PRO A 320 -12.29 -20.00 -9.14
N ILE A 321 -11.50 -20.65 -8.27
CA ILE A 321 -11.29 -22.11 -8.31
C ILE A 321 -12.32 -22.83 -7.45
N HIS A 322 -12.76 -22.18 -6.37
CA HIS A 322 -13.75 -22.71 -5.45
C HIS A 322 -15.15 -22.42 -6.00
N LYS A 323 -15.71 -23.35 -6.79
CA LYS A 323 -16.94 -23.14 -7.57
C LYS A 323 -18.16 -22.64 -6.76
N ASP A 324 -18.23 -23.01 -5.50
CA ASP A 324 -19.36 -22.69 -4.61
C ASP A 324 -19.06 -21.53 -3.64
N ASN A 325 -17.83 -20.98 -3.66
CA ASN A 325 -17.36 -20.00 -2.68
C ASN A 325 -16.86 -18.74 -3.40
N TYR A 326 -16.97 -17.59 -2.75
CA TYR A 326 -16.38 -16.35 -3.24
C TYR A 326 -15.08 -16.07 -2.46
N VAL A 327 -14.02 -16.80 -2.82
CA VAL A 327 -12.74 -16.74 -2.11
C VAL A 327 -11.92 -15.56 -2.56
N VAL A 328 -11.51 -14.74 -1.60
CA VAL A 328 -10.68 -13.55 -1.82
C VAL A 328 -9.38 -13.70 -1.04
N HIS A 329 -8.26 -13.52 -1.72
CA HIS A 329 -6.94 -13.35 -1.13
C HIS A 329 -6.68 -11.86 -0.96
N ASN A 330 -6.43 -11.42 0.26
CA ASN A 330 -6.11 -10.04 0.59
C ASN A 330 -4.66 -9.97 1.06
N TYR A 331 -3.77 -9.41 0.22
CA TYR A 331 -2.37 -9.19 0.58
C TYR A 331 -2.25 -7.80 1.20
N VAL A 332 -1.88 -7.70 2.46
CA VAL A 332 -1.79 -6.43 3.20
C VAL A 332 -0.34 -6.17 3.60
N ALA A 333 0.15 -4.97 3.33
CA ALA A 333 1.49 -4.55 3.73
C ALA A 333 1.55 -4.33 5.26
N MET A 334 2.46 -5.01 5.94
CA MET A 334 2.76 -4.75 7.35
C MET A 334 3.83 -3.67 7.47
N HIS A 335 3.66 -2.78 8.46
CA HIS A 335 4.66 -1.76 8.78
C HIS A 335 4.79 -1.66 10.31
N ASP A 336 5.98 -1.29 10.79
CA ASP A 336 6.19 -0.96 12.20
C ASP A 336 5.78 0.48 12.53
N GLU A 337 6.00 0.90 13.77
CA GLU A 337 5.64 2.23 14.28
C GLU A 337 6.38 3.38 13.58
N GLU A 338 7.56 3.09 13.01
CA GLU A 338 8.34 4.03 12.21
C GLU A 338 7.92 4.02 10.73
N GLY A 339 6.98 3.13 10.37
CA GLY A 339 6.46 2.98 9.03
C GLY A 339 7.37 2.19 8.10
N LYS A 340 8.41 1.52 8.62
CA LYS A 340 9.27 0.61 7.84
C LYS A 340 8.46 -0.64 7.47
N TYR A 341 8.60 -1.09 6.23
CA TYR A 341 7.88 -2.26 5.72
C TYR A 341 8.39 -3.53 6.41
N ARG A 342 7.48 -4.29 7.03
CA ARG A 342 7.78 -5.53 7.80
C ARG A 342 7.26 -6.80 7.14
N GLY A 343 6.82 -6.74 5.90
CA GLY A 343 6.37 -7.92 5.15
C GLY A 343 4.90 -7.86 4.72
N ILE A 344 4.37 -9.02 4.35
CA ILE A 344 2.99 -9.19 3.86
C ILE A 344 2.24 -10.08 4.83
N ASN A 345 1.05 -9.63 5.22
CA ASN A 345 0.03 -10.46 5.84
C ASN A 345 -1.05 -10.77 4.80
N GLU A 346 -1.16 -12.02 4.40
CA GLU A 346 -2.20 -12.50 3.50
C GLU A 346 -3.40 -13.00 4.31
N HIS A 347 -4.58 -12.45 4.04
CA HIS A 347 -5.85 -12.90 4.62
C HIS A 347 -6.71 -13.53 3.53
N VAL A 348 -6.99 -14.82 3.67
CA VAL A 348 -7.86 -15.55 2.75
C VAL A 348 -9.16 -15.90 3.45
N LEU A 349 -10.28 -15.55 2.81
CA LEU A 349 -11.61 -15.83 3.31
C LEU A 349 -12.58 -16.10 2.17
N ASP A 350 -13.62 -16.87 2.47
CA ASP A 350 -14.83 -16.90 1.67
C ASP A 350 -15.72 -15.73 2.09
N LEU A 351 -15.93 -14.79 1.18
CA LEU A 351 -16.70 -13.57 1.44
C LEU A 351 -18.21 -13.83 1.36
N GLN A 352 -18.63 -14.89 0.66
CA GLN A 352 -20.03 -15.17 0.35
C GLN A 352 -20.91 -15.26 1.61
N PRO A 353 -20.53 -15.98 2.69
CA PRO A 353 -21.37 -16.10 3.89
C PRO A 353 -21.61 -14.76 4.61
N VAL A 354 -20.63 -13.86 4.58
CA VAL A 354 -20.75 -12.53 5.20
C VAL A 354 -21.75 -11.67 4.44
N ILE A 355 -21.69 -11.72 3.10
CA ILE A 355 -22.62 -11.01 2.22
C ILE A 355 -24.04 -11.55 2.43
N GLU A 356 -24.21 -12.87 2.44
CA GLU A 356 -25.52 -13.51 2.66
C GLU A 356 -26.13 -13.11 3.99
N TRP A 357 -25.34 -13.16 5.08
CA TRP A 357 -25.79 -12.71 6.39
C TRP A 357 -26.21 -11.24 6.38
N TYR A 358 -25.43 -10.35 5.77
CA TYR A 358 -25.76 -8.93 5.67
C TYR A 358 -27.08 -8.69 4.90
N LEU A 359 -27.28 -9.38 3.77
CA LEU A 359 -28.50 -9.26 2.97
C LEU A 359 -29.72 -9.76 3.75
N GLU A 360 -29.58 -10.86 4.49
CA GLU A 360 -30.63 -11.37 5.37
C GLU A 360 -31.00 -10.36 6.47
N GLN A 361 -30.00 -9.78 7.15
CA GLN A 361 -30.24 -8.81 8.23
C GLN A 361 -30.87 -7.50 7.75
N THR A 362 -30.54 -7.07 6.54
CA THR A 362 -30.98 -5.78 6.01
C THR A 362 -32.21 -5.88 5.10
N GLY A 363 -32.57 -7.08 4.65
CA GLY A 363 -33.60 -7.29 3.61
C GLY A 363 -33.19 -6.75 2.23
N GLN A 364 -31.93 -6.35 2.06
CA GLN A 364 -31.39 -5.90 0.79
C GLN A 364 -31.18 -7.07 -0.18
N LYS A 365 -31.01 -6.76 -1.47
CA LYS A 365 -30.72 -7.74 -2.52
C LYS A 365 -29.64 -7.21 -3.44
N LEU A 366 -28.76 -8.10 -3.88
CA LEU A 366 -27.81 -7.79 -4.95
C LEU A 366 -28.58 -7.67 -6.27
N VAL A 367 -28.41 -6.54 -6.94
CA VAL A 367 -28.96 -6.29 -8.28
C VAL A 367 -27.79 -6.22 -9.24
N LYS A 368 -27.84 -7.01 -10.31
CA LYS A 368 -26.87 -6.90 -11.39
C LYS A 368 -27.08 -5.55 -12.08
N ILE A 369 -26.05 -4.71 -12.07
CA ILE A 369 -26.05 -3.49 -12.87
C ILE A 369 -25.71 -3.92 -14.31
N GLU A 370 -26.65 -3.76 -15.23
CA GLU A 370 -26.36 -3.87 -16.67
C GLU A 370 -25.55 -2.61 -17.06
N GLU A 371 -24.40 -2.80 -17.73
CA GLU A 371 -23.50 -1.72 -18.15
C GLU A 371 -24.20 -0.79 -19.17
N ASP A 372 -24.99 0.18 -18.71
CA ASP A 372 -25.24 1.45 -19.42
C ASP A 372 -25.93 2.53 -18.55
N THR A 373 -25.48 2.71 -17.30
CA THR A 373 -25.79 3.96 -16.56
C THR A 373 -24.51 4.56 -16.01
N THR A 374 -23.98 5.54 -16.74
CA THR A 374 -22.99 6.49 -16.24
C THR A 374 -23.63 7.34 -15.14
N ASP A 375 -23.63 6.84 -13.91
CA ASP A 375 -23.76 7.64 -12.70
C ASP A 375 -22.62 7.27 -11.76
N ALA A 376 -21.42 7.76 -12.10
CA ALA A 376 -20.21 7.58 -11.30
C ALA A 376 -20.26 8.50 -10.07
N SER A 377 -20.86 8.01 -8.98
CA SER A 377 -20.58 8.50 -7.62
C SER A 377 -20.28 7.35 -6.66
N THR A 378 -19.45 6.39 -7.11
CA THR A 378 -18.76 5.45 -6.22
C THR A 378 -17.39 5.13 -6.82
N SER A 379 -16.50 6.12 -6.81
CA SER A 379 -15.06 5.92 -7.00
C SER A 379 -14.45 5.36 -5.70
N ALA A 380 -14.72 4.07 -5.44
CA ALA A 380 -14.08 3.29 -4.37
C ALA A 380 -13.85 1.81 -4.74
N SER A 381 -14.03 1.42 -6.00
CA SER A 381 -13.71 0.06 -6.44
C SER A 381 -12.64 0.11 -7.51
N MET A 382 -11.53 -0.53 -7.19
CA MET A 382 -10.41 -0.78 -8.10
C MET A 382 -10.90 -1.53 -9.34
N ASN A 383 -11.34 -0.80 -10.37
CA ASN A 383 -11.18 -1.25 -11.74
C ASN A 383 -9.72 -1.05 -12.16
N GLY A 384 -8.81 -1.71 -11.44
CA GLY A 384 -7.50 -2.05 -11.97
C GLY A 384 -7.71 -3.20 -12.94
N ALA A 385 -8.21 -2.86 -14.14
CA ALA A 385 -8.36 -3.82 -15.22
C ALA A 385 -7.01 -4.50 -15.44
N TRP A 386 -6.98 -5.80 -15.20
CA TRP A 386 -5.93 -6.72 -15.58
C TRP A 386 -5.91 -6.77 -17.12
N SER A 387 -5.24 -5.80 -17.73
CA SER A 387 -4.94 -5.83 -19.16
C SER A 387 -3.48 -5.46 -19.36
N HIS A 388 -2.60 -6.44 -19.14
CA HIS A 388 -1.53 -6.60 -20.10
C HIS A 388 -2.10 -7.37 -21.28
N ASP A 389 -1.97 -6.78 -22.47
CA ASP A 389 -2.16 -7.47 -23.74
C ASP A 389 -1.32 -8.76 -23.72
N ASP A 390 -1.96 -9.88 -23.41
CA ASP A 390 -1.80 -11.14 -24.13
C ASP A 390 -2.87 -12.14 -23.69
N LYS A 391 -3.33 -12.92 -24.66
CA LYS A 391 -4.44 -13.87 -24.57
C LYS A 391 -4.13 -15.06 -23.65
N ASN A 392 -4.09 -14.85 -22.34
CA ASN A 392 -4.22 -15.90 -21.33
C ASN A 392 -4.99 -15.34 -20.14
N ALA A 393 -6.24 -15.81 -19.99
CA ALA A 393 -7.00 -15.60 -18.78
C ALA A 393 -6.16 -16.03 -17.57
N VAL A 394 -6.16 -15.20 -16.53
CA VAL A 394 -5.49 -15.46 -15.26
C VAL A 394 -6.11 -16.71 -14.63
N GLU A 395 -5.45 -17.86 -14.77
CA GLU A 395 -5.61 -18.93 -13.80
C GLU A 395 -4.93 -18.48 -12.52
N ALA A 396 -5.71 -18.01 -11.55
CA ALA A 396 -5.27 -18.03 -10.16
C ALA A 396 -4.86 -19.47 -9.85
N ASP A 397 -3.62 -19.70 -9.40
CA ASP A 397 -3.17 -21.04 -9.02
C ASP A 397 -3.40 -21.17 -7.52
N ALA A 398 -4.45 -21.87 -7.09
CA ALA A 398 -4.67 -22.18 -5.67
C ALA A 398 -3.69 -23.26 -5.14
N LYS A 399 -2.64 -23.57 -5.90
CA LYS A 399 -1.57 -24.48 -5.51
C LYS A 399 -0.27 -23.69 -5.32
N SER A 400 -0.01 -23.25 -4.10
CA SER A 400 1.35 -23.13 -3.57
C SER A 400 1.80 -24.46 -2.95
N GLY A 401 1.33 -25.58 -3.50
CA GLY A 401 1.49 -26.92 -2.95
C GLY A 401 2.21 -27.84 -3.92
N ALA A 402 3.49 -28.05 -3.69
CA ALA A 402 4.27 -29.04 -4.42
C ALA A 402 3.90 -30.46 -3.95
N SER A 403 3.14 -31.18 -4.77
CA SER A 403 3.25 -32.64 -4.90
C SER A 403 2.65 -33.14 -6.20
N ASP A 404 3.50 -33.49 -7.17
CA ASP A 404 3.23 -34.64 -8.04
C ASP A 404 3.93 -35.83 -7.41
N ALA A 405 3.14 -36.74 -6.82
CA ALA A 405 3.60 -38.03 -6.37
C ALA A 405 2.91 -39.09 -7.23
N GLU A 406 3.68 -39.75 -8.10
CA GLU A 406 3.39 -41.11 -8.53
C GLU A 406 4.63 -41.97 -8.34
N VAL A 407 4.52 -42.94 -7.43
CA VAL A 407 5.38 -44.11 -7.35
C VAL A 407 4.63 -45.27 -7.99
N ALA A 408 5.21 -45.88 -9.01
CA ALA A 408 5.03 -47.31 -9.26
C ALA A 408 6.28 -47.87 -9.95
N ASP A 409 6.97 -48.71 -9.17
CA ASP A 409 8.11 -49.55 -9.50
C ASP A 409 7.68 -50.73 -10.39
N THR A 410 8.49 -51.07 -11.41
CA THR A 410 8.79 -52.48 -11.76
C THR A 410 10.07 -52.56 -12.61
N THR A 411 11.13 -53.04 -11.96
CA THR A 411 12.21 -53.94 -12.43
C THR A 411 12.12 -54.54 -13.86
N THR A 412 13.18 -54.45 -14.67
CA THR A 412 14.16 -55.54 -14.95
C THR A 412 14.99 -55.31 -16.23
N ALA A 413 16.22 -55.84 -16.17
CA ALA A 413 17.07 -56.34 -17.26
C ALA A 413 17.97 -55.37 -18.06
N ALA A 414 19.27 -55.57 -17.82
CA ALA A 414 20.37 -55.18 -18.69
C ALA A 414 20.30 -55.86 -20.07
N ILE A 415 20.87 -55.21 -21.08
CA ILE A 415 21.79 -55.77 -22.10
C ILE A 415 22.43 -54.58 -22.84
N ALA A 416 23.75 -54.67 -23.02
CA ALA A 416 24.55 -53.80 -23.88
C ALA A 416 24.42 -54.20 -25.35
N THR A 417 24.52 -53.25 -26.28
CA THR A 417 25.27 -53.41 -27.55
C THR A 417 25.55 -52.06 -28.20
N ASP A 418 26.71 -52.05 -28.86
CA ASP A 418 27.39 -51.04 -29.65
C ASP A 418 26.64 -50.46 -30.86
N GLU A 419 27.32 -49.46 -31.45
CA GLU A 419 27.42 -49.09 -32.87
C GLU A 419 26.61 -47.88 -33.38
N ASP A 420 27.37 -46.78 -33.50
CA ASP A 420 27.71 -46.09 -34.76
C ASP A 420 26.57 -45.54 -35.65
N SER A 421 26.51 -44.21 -35.78
CA SER A 421 26.52 -43.57 -37.12
C SER A 421 26.59 -42.04 -37.03
N SER A 422 27.73 -41.57 -37.52
CA SER A 422 28.01 -40.37 -38.30
C SER A 422 26.88 -39.39 -38.72
N ALA A 423 27.32 -38.12 -38.81
CA ALA A 423 27.16 -37.19 -39.94
C ALA A 423 26.12 -36.04 -39.85
N SER A 424 26.70 -34.84 -39.66
CA SER A 424 26.68 -33.69 -40.59
C SER A 424 25.57 -32.63 -40.52
N GLN A 425 26.08 -31.39 -40.35
CA GLN A 425 25.69 -30.11 -40.97
C GLN A 425 24.23 -29.67 -40.74
N SER A 426 23.96 -28.55 -40.05
CA SER A 426 24.24 -27.17 -40.47
C SER A 426 24.02 -26.22 -39.29
#